data_AF-A0A1F8X1G4-F1
#
_entry.id   AF-A0A1F8X1G4-F1
#
_cell.length_a   1.000
_cell.length_b   1.000
_cell.length_c   1.000
_cell.angle_alpha   90.00
_cell.angle_beta   90.00
_cell.angle_gamma   90.00
#
_symmetry.space_group_name_H-M   'P 1'
#
loop_
_entity.id
_entity.type
_entity.pdbx_description
1 polymer ?
#
loop_
_entity_poly.entity_id
_entity_poly.type
_entity_poly.pdbx_seq_one_letter_code
_entity_poly.pdbx_strand_id
1 'polypeptide(L)'
;MSFYTVIKTEIKSKKYLICALEELKKRGEITSFVSNERKETVEIDRDGDVINISKEKTGNYQIGGDNRVVNAFSNRLKQIYAYESIKDNLPLDFEIANESETAGEIHIVLKG
;
A
#
# COMPACT_ATOMS: atom_id res chain seq x y z
N MET A 1 18.40 -19.28 4.03
CA MET A 1 17.78 -19.29 2.69
C MET A 1 16.82 -18.13 2.62
N SER A 2 17.13 -17.10 1.84
CA SER A 2 16.24 -15.96 1.59
C SER A 2 15.22 -16.40 0.54
N PHE A 3 13.96 -16.57 0.94
CA PHE A 3 12.89 -16.98 0.03
C PHE A 3 12.31 -15.72 -0.61
N TYR A 4 12.69 -15.46 -1.87
CA TYR A 4 12.08 -14.40 -2.65
C TYR A 4 10.62 -14.77 -2.95
N THR A 5 9.69 -13.91 -2.53
CA THR A 5 8.25 -14.13 -2.68
C THR A 5 7.65 -12.98 -3.47
N VAL A 6 6.70 -13.32 -4.35
CA VAL A 6 5.92 -12.35 -5.12
C VAL A 6 4.45 -12.52 -4.75
N ILE A 7 3.84 -11.47 -4.22
CA ILE A 7 2.43 -11.40 -3.86
C ILE A 7 1.70 -10.64 -4.96
N LYS A 8 0.78 -11.34 -5.63
CA LYS A 8 -0.15 -10.71 -6.57
C LYS A 8 -1.21 -9.94 -5.79
N THR A 9 -1.50 -8.73 -6.20
CA THR A 9 -2.49 -7.88 -5.55
C THR A 9 -3.58 -7.44 -6.52
N GLU A 10 -4.67 -6.89 -5.99
CA GLU A 10 -5.74 -6.29 -6.78
C GLU A 10 -5.56 -4.77 -6.94
N ILE A 11 -4.42 -4.23 -6.49
CA ILE A 11 -4.07 -2.82 -6.60
C ILE A 11 -3.89 -2.49 -8.09
N LYS A 12 -4.64 -1.50 -8.59
CA LYS A 12 -4.63 -1.09 -10.02
C LYS A 12 -4.25 0.36 -10.24
N SER A 13 -4.68 1.25 -9.34
CA SER A 13 -4.42 2.69 -9.47
C SER A 13 -3.07 3.08 -8.91
N LYS A 14 -2.20 3.63 -9.76
CA LYS A 14 -0.90 4.19 -9.35
C LYS A 14 -1.05 5.38 -8.40
N LYS A 15 -2.09 6.20 -8.56
CA LYS A 15 -2.35 7.39 -7.71
C LYS A 15 -2.46 6.96 -6.25
N TYR A 16 -3.40 6.07 -5.95
CA TYR A 16 -3.64 5.56 -4.58
C TYR A 16 -2.47 4.74 -4.06
N LEU A 17 -1.70 4.07 -4.93
CA LEU A 17 -0.47 3.38 -4.53
C LEU A 17 0.58 4.38 -4.01
N ILE A 18 0.80 5.48 -4.72
CA ILE A 18 1.73 6.52 -4.28
C ILE A 18 1.24 7.18 -3.00
N CYS A 19 -0.04 7.54 -2.91
CA CYS A 19 -0.62 8.10 -1.68
C CYS A 19 -0.42 7.16 -0.49
N ALA A 20 -0.66 5.86 -0.66
CA ALA A 20 -0.44 4.87 0.39
C ALA A 20 1.03 4.77 0.81
N LEU A 21 1.97 4.85 -0.12
CA LEU A 21 3.40 4.84 0.18
C LEU A 21 3.86 6.12 0.88
N GLU A 22 3.29 7.28 0.53
CA GLU A 22 3.54 8.52 1.25
C GLU A 22 3.05 8.47 2.70
N GLU A 23 1.85 7.93 2.92
CA GLU A 23 1.32 7.74 4.28
C GLU A 23 2.17 6.76 5.10
N LEU A 24 2.61 5.65 4.50
CA LEU A 24 3.54 4.71 5.14
C LEU A 24 4.86 5.39 5.53
N LYS A 25 5.38 6.26 4.67
CA LYS A 25 6.59 7.03 4.95
C LYS A 25 6.38 8.02 6.09
N LYS A 26 5.26 8.76 6.11
CA LYS A 26 4.91 9.70 7.20
C LYS A 26 4.77 8.99 8.55
N ARG A 27 4.25 7.76 8.54
CA ARG A 27 4.10 6.90 9.73
C ARG A 27 5.41 6.27 10.19
N GLY A 28 6.50 6.41 9.42
CA GLY A 28 7.79 5.80 9.72
C GLY A 28 7.84 4.29 9.47
N GLU A 29 6.89 3.73 8.72
CA GLU A 29 6.83 2.30 8.42
C GLU A 29 7.76 1.89 7.26
N ILE A 30 8.16 2.87 6.45
CA ILE A 30 9.18 2.75 5.41
C ILE A 30 10.16 3.92 5.50
N THR A 31 11.40 3.68 5.12
CA THR A 31 12.46 4.69 5.14
C THR A 31 12.35 5.58 3.89
N SER A 32 12.22 4.95 2.72
CA SER A 32 12.11 5.66 1.45
C SER A 32 11.45 4.81 0.38
N PHE A 33 11.01 5.45 -0.70
CA PHE A 33 10.59 4.76 -1.91
C PHE A 33 11.00 5.57 -3.14
N VAL A 34 11.25 4.87 -4.24
CA VAL A 34 11.61 5.44 -5.55
C VAL A 34 10.65 4.89 -6.59
N SER A 35 9.81 5.75 -7.15
CA SER A 35 8.93 5.37 -8.26
C SER A 35 9.61 5.62 -9.60
N ASN A 36 9.74 4.57 -10.41
CA ASN A 36 10.20 4.69 -11.79
C ASN A 36 9.00 4.80 -12.74
N GLU A 37 8.77 6.00 -13.25
CA GLU A 37 7.63 6.27 -14.13
C GLU A 37 7.71 5.52 -15.47
N ARG A 38 8.92 5.27 -15.97
CA ARG A 38 9.12 4.62 -17.28
C ARG A 38 8.88 3.11 -17.23
N LYS A 39 9.11 2.49 -16.07
CA LYS A 39 9.01 1.03 -15.90
C LYS A 39 7.77 0.58 -15.13
N GLU A 40 6.95 1.51 -14.65
CA GLU A 40 5.83 1.21 -13.74
C GLU A 40 6.27 0.34 -12.54
N THR A 41 7.48 0.60 -12.05
CA THR A 41 8.06 -0.07 -10.87
C THR A 41 8.22 0.93 -9.74
N VAL A 42 8.11 0.45 -8.51
CA VAL A 42 8.42 1.19 -7.30
C VAL A 42 9.34 0.34 -6.44
N GLU A 43 10.49 0.88 -6.09
CA GLU A 43 11.42 0.26 -5.14
C GLU A 43 11.21 0.93 -3.78
N ILE A 44 11.11 0.13 -2.73
CA ILE A 44 10.81 0.57 -1.38
C ILE A 44 11.90 0.06 -0.47
N ASP A 45 12.44 0.95 0.35
CA ASP A 45 13.41 0.63 1.38
C ASP A 45 12.74 0.72 2.75
N ARG A 46 12.79 -0.40 3.47
CA ARG A 46 12.31 -0.53 4.83
C ARG A 46 13.47 -1.00 5.71
N ASP A 47 14.21 -0.04 6.25
CA ASP A 47 15.33 -0.28 7.17
C ASP A 47 16.39 -1.26 6.62
N GLY A 48 16.65 -1.20 5.31
CA GLY A 48 17.61 -2.04 4.61
C GLY A 48 16.98 -3.25 3.90
N ASP A 49 15.70 -3.54 4.15
CA ASP A 49 14.95 -4.54 3.38
C ASP A 49 14.32 -3.91 2.13
N VAL A 50 14.76 -4.38 0.96
CA VAL A 50 14.29 -3.87 -0.33
C VAL A 50 13.04 -4.64 -0.79
N ILE A 51 11.98 -3.90 -1.06
CA ILE A 51 10.70 -4.41 -1.59
C ILE A 51 10.45 -3.77 -2.97
N ASN A 52 10.08 -4.59 -3.94
CA ASN A 52 9.82 -4.16 -5.31
C ASN A 52 8.35 -4.31 -5.66
N ILE A 53 7.70 -3.21 -6.02
CA ILE A 53 6.36 -3.22 -6.62
C ILE A 53 6.51 -3.07 -8.13
N SER A 54 5.84 -3.92 -8.89
CA SER A 54 5.85 -3.85 -10.36
C SER A 54 4.45 -4.11 -10.90
N LYS A 55 4.13 -3.52 -12.04
CA LYS A 55 2.85 -3.78 -12.71
C LYS A 55 2.92 -5.05 -13.55
N GLU A 56 1.99 -5.97 -13.33
CA GLU A 56 1.77 -7.11 -14.20
C GLU A 56 1.13 -6.68 -15.54
N LYS A 57 1.29 -7.51 -16.57
CA LYS A 57 0.65 -7.32 -17.89
C LYS A 57 -0.88 -7.24 -17.82
N THR A 58 -1.47 -7.84 -16.79
CA THR A 58 -2.91 -7.82 -16.47
C THR A 58 -3.38 -6.48 -15.93
N GLY A 59 -2.47 -5.55 -15.63
CA GLY A 59 -2.75 -4.21 -15.13
C GLY A 59 -2.72 -4.07 -13.61
N ASN A 60 -2.60 -5.19 -12.88
CA ASN A 60 -2.49 -5.20 -11.42
C ASN A 60 -1.04 -5.03 -10.96
N TYR A 61 -0.82 -4.44 -9.79
CA TYR A 61 0.50 -4.40 -9.17
C TYR A 61 0.79 -5.71 -8.40
N GLN A 62 2.04 -6.13 -8.43
CA GLN A 62 2.59 -7.24 -7.64
C GLN A 62 3.71 -6.72 -6.75
N ILE A 63 3.86 -7.31 -5.57
CA ILE A 63 4.85 -6.91 -4.56
C ILE A 63 5.83 -8.07 -4.39
N GLY A 64 7.12 -7.83 -4.60
CA GLY A 64 8.18 -8.83 -4.55
C GLY A 64 9.28 -8.45 -3.55
N GLY A 65 9.90 -9.44 -2.92
CA GLY A 65 10.98 -9.24 -1.93
C GLY A 65 11.11 -10.44 -0.98
N ASP A 66 11.76 -10.25 0.18
CA ASP A 66 11.87 -11.31 1.18
C ASP A 66 10.50 -11.67 1.78
N ASN A 67 10.16 -12.96 1.80
CA ASN A 67 8.87 -13.47 2.27
C ASN A 67 8.45 -12.95 3.65
N ARG A 68 9.39 -12.80 4.60
CA ARG A 68 9.09 -12.38 5.97
C ARG A 68 8.59 -10.94 6.00
N VAL A 69 9.21 -10.09 5.20
CA VAL A 69 8.95 -8.65 5.16
C VAL A 69 7.74 -8.36 4.27
N VAL A 70 7.69 -8.98 3.09
CA VAL A 70 6.71 -8.69 2.05
C VAL A 70 5.30 -9.10 2.45
N ASN A 71 5.10 -10.19 3.19
CA ASN A 71 3.75 -10.56 3.64
C ASN A 71 3.15 -9.50 4.57
N ALA A 72 3.88 -9.13 5.63
CA ALA A 72 3.43 -8.13 6.59
C ALA A 72 3.24 -6.77 5.91
N PHE A 73 4.21 -6.37 5.07
CA PHE A 73 4.13 -5.13 4.31
C PHE A 73 2.94 -5.10 3.34
N SER A 74 2.68 -6.19 2.63
CA SER A 74 1.62 -6.22 1.62
C SER A 74 0.22 -6.03 2.22
N ASN A 75 -0.04 -6.62 3.39
CA ASN A 75 -1.32 -6.47 4.07
C ASN A 75 -1.52 -5.02 4.50
N ARG A 76 -0.48 -4.42 5.07
CA ARG A 76 -0.50 -3.04 5.53
C ARG A 76 -0.64 -2.04 4.39
N LEU A 77 0.10 -2.23 3.30
CA LEU A 77 -0.04 -1.43 2.09
C LEU A 77 -1.46 -1.52 1.51
N LYS A 78 -2.05 -2.72 1.44
CA LYS A 78 -3.42 -2.91 0.94
C LYS A 78 -4.45 -2.17 1.81
N GLN A 79 -4.28 -2.17 3.13
CA GLN A 79 -5.18 -1.44 4.05
C GLN A 79 -5.13 0.07 3.80
N ILE A 80 -3.93 0.65 3.74
CA ILE A 80 -3.78 2.09 3.51
C ILE A 80 -4.22 2.46 2.09
N TYR A 81 -3.93 1.63 1.10
CA TYR A 81 -4.45 1.80 -0.25
C TYR A 81 -5.97 1.83 -0.30
N ALA A 82 -6.63 0.88 0.36
CA ALA A 82 -8.09 0.84 0.43
C ALA A 82 -8.64 2.07 1.14
N TYR A 83 -7.99 2.49 2.22
CA TYR A 83 -8.36 3.69 2.96
C TYR A 83 -8.31 4.97 2.10
N GLU A 84 -7.20 5.22 1.41
CA GLU A 84 -7.05 6.36 0.51
C GLU A 84 -8.06 6.29 -0.64
N SER A 85 -8.32 5.10 -1.18
CA SER A 85 -9.34 4.91 -2.21
C SER A 85 -10.76 5.16 -1.69
N ILE A 86 -11.07 4.83 -0.44
CA ILE A 86 -12.41 5.07 0.15
C ILE A 86 -12.61 6.57 0.37
N LYS A 87 -11.60 7.27 0.90
CA LYS A 87 -11.62 8.72 1.11
C LYS A 87 -11.96 9.49 -0.16
N ASP A 88 -11.31 9.16 -1.27
CA ASP A 88 -11.51 9.84 -2.55
C ASP A 88 -12.82 9.46 -3.26
N ASN A 89 -13.47 8.33 -2.91
CA ASN A 89 -14.67 7.83 -3.59
C ASN A 89 -15.90 7.72 -2.69
N LEU A 90 -15.88 8.37 -1.53
CA LEU A 90 -17.00 8.40 -0.60
C LEU A 90 -18.20 9.13 -1.26
N PRO A 91 -19.41 8.53 -1.29
CA PRO A 91 -20.60 9.22 -1.78
C PRO A 91 -20.90 10.45 -0.94
N LEU A 92 -21.48 11.50 -1.55
CA LEU A 92 -21.79 12.77 -0.88
C LEU A 92 -22.69 12.62 0.35
N ASP A 93 -23.47 11.54 0.41
CA ASP A 93 -24.37 11.24 1.53
C ASP A 93 -23.65 10.64 2.75
N PHE A 94 -22.35 10.39 2.67
CA PHE A 94 -21.57 9.78 3.74
C PHE A 94 -20.34 10.62 4.09
N GLU A 95 -20.15 10.86 5.38
CA GLU A 95 -18.95 11.48 5.94
C GLU A 95 -18.23 10.50 6.88
N ILE A 96 -16.91 10.64 6.98
CA ILE A 96 -16.13 9.88 7.96
C ILE A 96 -16.34 10.52 9.34
N ALA A 97 -17.09 9.84 10.20
CA ALA A 97 -17.42 10.32 11.54
C ALA A 97 -16.35 9.99 12.58
N ASN A 98 -15.64 8.87 12.41
CA ASN A 98 -14.54 8.51 13.29
C ASN A 98 -13.49 7.66 12.54
N GLU A 99 -12.22 7.94 12.80
CA GLU A 99 -11.08 7.16 12.32
C GLU A 99 -10.34 6.65 13.54
N SER A 100 -10.20 5.33 13.67
CA SER A 100 -9.41 4.73 14.74
C SER A 100 -8.55 3.60 14.19
N GLU A 101 -7.35 3.47 14.74
CA GLU A 101 -6.43 2.39 14.39
C GLU A 101 -6.29 1.47 15.60
N THR A 102 -6.77 0.22 15.47
CA THR A 102 -6.72 -0.76 16.57
C THR A 102 -6.03 -2.01 16.06
N ALA A 103 -4.98 -2.46 16.76
CA ALA A 103 -4.22 -3.67 16.42
C ALA A 103 -3.72 -3.76 14.97
N GLY A 104 -3.43 -2.63 14.32
CA GLY A 104 -2.96 -2.57 12.94
C GLY A 104 -4.08 -2.60 11.88
N GLU A 105 -5.34 -2.56 12.30
CA GLU A 105 -6.50 -2.38 11.41
C GLU A 105 -7.01 -0.93 11.47
N ILE A 106 -7.36 -0.39 10.31
CA ILE A 106 -7.97 0.93 10.18
C ILE A 106 -9.49 0.74 10.25
N HIS A 107 -10.09 1.21 11.35
CA HIS A 107 -11.53 1.26 11.52
C HIS A 107 -12.05 2.64 11.16
N ILE A 108 -12.95 2.68 10.17
CA ILE A 108 -13.64 3.89 9.73
C ILE A 108 -15.10 3.74 10.11
N VAL A 109 -15.64 4.71 10.85
CA VAL A 109 -17.07 4.83 11.09
C VAL A 109 -17.62 5.85 10.12
N LEU A 110 -18.50 5.41 9.23
CA LEU A 110 -19.21 6.28 8.30
C LEU A 110 -20.53 6.75 8.91
N LYS A 111 -20.88 8.01 8.70
CA LYS A 111 -22.16 8.59 9.07
C LYS A 111 -22.84 9.10 7.81
N GLY A 112 -24.11 8.76 7.65
CA GLY A 112 -25.03 9.34 6.67
C GLY A 112 -26.30 9.82 7.36
#